data_AF-A0A2A2XXH4-F1
#
_entry.id   AF-A0A2A2XXH4-F1
#
_cell.length_a   1.000
_cell.length_b   1.000
_cell.length_c   1.000
_cell.angle_alpha   90.00
_cell.angle_beta   90.00
_cell.angle_gamma   90.00
#
_symmetry.space_group_name_H-M   'P 1'
#
loop_
_entity.id
_entity.type
_entity.pdbx_description
1 polymer ?
#
loop_
_entity_poly.entity_id
_entity_poly.type
_entity_poly.pdbx_seq_one_letter_code
_entity_poly.pdbx_strand_id
1 'polypeptide(L)'
;MQRILANVQASQSATLSGAITVNNATWEVDSGDTLTVSGAVSGSGGVTKNGTGTLVLSGSNSYTGATAVNSGTLVAGATNALGNSTAVDIYGGSLLVTADNAINDAAAINLGGGVLALSGTFDESVGLLTLSSNSVINLDGFSGVLRFGGVGSWGSGANLAIWNWSGTTLSGTQINNYANPSHVVFTDQTGLTGNLGKISFFSGSGTGFIGNAFEQSFSQSGFATSTEIIAVPEPETYAVAVILLLGLGIHAYRTHRRRTEQKQAQN
;
A
#
# COMPACT_ATOMS: atom_id res chain seq x y z
N MET A 1 -1.71 -34.48 -13.36
CA MET A 1 -2.84 -34.89 -12.50
C MET A 1 -3.32 -33.67 -11.74
N GLN A 2 -4.59 -33.32 -11.86
CA GLN A 2 -5.21 -32.18 -11.17
C GLN A 2 -5.49 -32.59 -9.72
N ARG A 3 -4.97 -31.86 -8.73
CA ARG A 3 -5.26 -32.12 -7.32
C ARG A 3 -6.40 -31.21 -6.88
N ILE A 4 -7.50 -31.77 -6.41
CA ILE A 4 -8.53 -31.00 -5.70
C ILE A 4 -8.08 -30.93 -4.24
N LEU A 5 -7.87 -29.73 -3.71
CA LEU A 5 -7.45 -29.52 -2.34
C LEU A 5 -8.55 -28.74 -1.60
N ALA A 6 -9.22 -29.41 -0.68
CA ALA A 6 -10.14 -28.75 0.25
C ALA A 6 -9.32 -28.04 1.33
N ASN A 7 -8.45 -28.74 2.06
CA ASN A 7 -7.62 -28.11 3.09
C ASN A 7 -6.16 -28.52 2.93
N VAL A 8 -5.25 -27.59 3.20
CA VAL A 8 -3.80 -27.83 3.24
C VAL A 8 -3.29 -27.39 4.61
N GLN A 9 -2.46 -28.21 5.22
CA GLN A 9 -1.73 -27.91 6.44
C GLN A 9 -0.25 -28.04 6.11
N ALA A 10 0.50 -26.95 6.24
CA ALA A 10 1.94 -26.90 5.98
C ALA A 10 2.69 -26.63 7.29
N SER A 11 3.15 -27.72 7.92
CA SER A 11 4.01 -27.70 9.11
C SER A 11 5.51 -27.78 8.79
N GLN A 12 5.84 -27.69 7.51
CA GLN A 12 7.18 -27.55 6.95
C GLN A 12 7.08 -26.78 5.63
N SER A 13 8.11 -26.01 5.32
CA SER A 13 8.18 -25.27 4.06
C SER A 13 8.18 -26.20 2.85
N ALA A 14 7.36 -25.89 1.84
CA ALA A 14 7.14 -26.76 0.69
C ALA A 14 6.68 -25.99 -0.56
N THR A 15 6.84 -26.63 -1.73
CA THR A 15 6.34 -26.09 -3.00
C THR A 15 5.33 -27.04 -3.66
N LEU A 16 4.17 -26.51 -4.05
CA LEU A 16 3.17 -27.18 -4.87
C LEU A 16 3.21 -26.62 -6.29
N SER A 17 3.74 -27.41 -7.23
CA SER A 17 3.91 -27.00 -8.64
C SER A 17 2.83 -27.53 -9.58
N GLY A 18 2.03 -28.51 -9.14
CA GLY A 18 0.92 -29.06 -9.93
C GLY A 18 -0.29 -28.14 -9.96
N ALA A 19 -1.13 -28.28 -11.00
CA ALA A 19 -2.40 -27.56 -11.08
C ALA A 19 -3.32 -27.97 -9.92
N ILE A 20 -3.95 -26.98 -9.29
CA ILE A 20 -4.83 -27.12 -8.14
C ILE A 20 -6.22 -26.60 -8.50
N THR A 21 -7.23 -27.31 -8.01
CA THR A 21 -8.61 -26.82 -8.05
C THR A 21 -9.14 -26.65 -6.64
N VAL A 22 -9.68 -25.47 -6.34
CA VAL A 22 -10.22 -25.09 -5.05
C VAL A 22 -11.75 -25.04 -5.08
N ASN A 23 -12.34 -25.55 -4.00
CA ASN A 23 -13.77 -25.47 -3.70
C ASN A 23 -13.90 -25.10 -2.21
N ASN A 24 -13.66 -23.83 -1.89
CA ASN A 24 -13.56 -23.25 -0.54
C ASN A 24 -12.36 -23.77 0.24
N ALA A 25 -11.16 -23.52 -0.29
CA ALA A 25 -9.96 -24.14 0.26
C ALA A 25 -9.39 -23.37 1.45
N THR A 26 -9.06 -24.06 2.55
CA THR A 26 -8.32 -23.46 3.69
C THR A 26 -6.89 -23.95 3.72
N TRP A 27 -5.93 -23.04 3.59
CA TRP A 27 -4.50 -23.33 3.62
C TRP A 27 -3.87 -22.70 4.85
N GLU A 28 -3.46 -23.56 5.76
CA GLU A 28 -2.85 -23.22 7.02
C GLU A 28 -1.35 -23.46 6.92
N VAL A 29 -0.56 -22.43 7.28
CA VAL A 29 0.89 -22.49 7.25
C VAL A 29 1.42 -22.15 8.63
N ASP A 30 2.18 -23.06 9.21
CA ASP A 30 2.70 -22.93 10.57
C ASP A 30 3.75 -21.82 10.67
N SER A 31 3.99 -21.36 11.90
CA SER A 31 4.94 -20.28 12.16
C SER A 31 6.35 -20.63 11.68
N GLY A 32 6.96 -19.73 10.93
CA GLY A 32 8.30 -19.92 10.38
C GLY A 32 8.35 -20.70 9.06
N ASP A 33 7.23 -21.27 8.63
CA ASP A 33 7.14 -22.00 7.36
C ASP A 33 6.60 -21.18 6.21
N THR A 34 6.97 -21.60 5.00
CA THR A 34 6.47 -21.05 3.75
C THR A 34 5.91 -22.15 2.85
N LEU A 35 4.64 -22.04 2.48
CA LEU A 35 4.04 -22.83 1.41
C LEU A 35 4.05 -22.01 0.12
N THR A 36 4.80 -22.43 -0.89
CA THR A 36 4.76 -21.83 -2.23
C THR A 36 3.86 -22.64 -3.14
N VAL A 37 2.89 -22.00 -3.76
CA VAL A 37 2.03 -22.59 -4.78
C VAL A 37 2.36 -21.93 -6.12
N SER A 38 3.14 -22.65 -6.92
CA SER A 38 3.60 -22.20 -8.24
C SER A 38 2.77 -22.77 -9.38
N GLY A 39 1.95 -23.81 -9.11
CA GLY A 39 0.96 -24.31 -10.06
C GLY A 39 -0.28 -23.41 -10.12
N ALA A 40 -0.95 -23.40 -11.26
CA ALA A 40 -2.19 -22.64 -11.43
C ALA A 40 -3.30 -23.16 -10.51
N VAL A 41 -3.96 -22.24 -9.81
CA VAL A 41 -5.11 -22.47 -8.93
C VAL A 41 -6.38 -22.04 -9.65
N SER A 42 -7.37 -22.93 -9.70
CA SER A 42 -8.61 -22.78 -10.48
C SER A 42 -9.84 -23.20 -9.66
N GLY A 43 -11.04 -22.95 -10.17
CA GLY A 43 -12.29 -23.44 -9.57
C GLY A 43 -13.20 -22.32 -9.06
N SER A 44 -14.43 -22.68 -8.71
CA SER A 44 -15.43 -21.70 -8.25
C SER A 44 -15.22 -21.25 -6.80
N GLY A 45 -14.43 -22.01 -6.03
CA GLY A 45 -14.19 -21.75 -4.62
C GLY A 45 -13.19 -20.62 -4.36
N GLY A 46 -13.16 -20.17 -3.11
CA GLY A 46 -12.18 -19.22 -2.59
C GLY A 46 -10.93 -19.88 -1.99
N VAL A 47 -9.98 -19.04 -1.59
CA VAL A 47 -8.78 -19.42 -0.84
C VAL A 47 -8.79 -18.71 0.52
N THR A 48 -8.65 -19.46 1.61
CA THR A 48 -8.54 -18.92 2.96
C THR A 48 -7.16 -19.23 3.51
N LYS A 49 -6.37 -18.20 3.78
CA LYS A 49 -5.05 -18.28 4.41
C LYS A 49 -5.18 -18.18 5.93
N ASN A 50 -4.77 -19.25 6.61
CA ASN A 50 -4.65 -19.37 8.06
C ASN A 50 -3.20 -19.69 8.49
N GLY A 51 -2.96 -19.75 9.80
CA GLY A 51 -1.64 -19.96 10.40
C GLY A 51 -0.75 -18.71 10.29
N THR A 52 0.28 -18.61 11.12
CA THR A 52 1.14 -17.41 11.21
C THR A 52 2.27 -17.40 10.17
N GLY A 53 2.49 -18.51 9.45
CA GLY A 53 3.47 -18.61 8.37
C GLY A 53 3.05 -17.91 7.08
N THR A 54 3.80 -18.19 6.01
CA THR A 54 3.65 -17.52 4.71
C THR A 54 3.08 -18.47 3.65
N LEU A 55 2.07 -18.01 2.92
CA LEU A 55 1.61 -18.65 1.69
C LEU A 55 2.02 -17.76 0.53
N VAL A 56 2.69 -18.32 -0.48
CA VAL A 56 3.05 -17.61 -1.71
C VAL A 56 2.25 -18.17 -2.88
N LEU A 57 1.43 -17.35 -3.52
CA LEU A 57 0.79 -17.65 -4.79
C LEU A 57 1.66 -17.02 -5.90
N SER A 58 2.48 -17.85 -6.56
CA SER A 58 3.40 -17.39 -7.62
C SER A 58 2.99 -17.83 -9.02
N GLY A 59 1.86 -18.56 -9.13
CA GLY A 59 1.24 -18.90 -10.41
C GLY A 59 0.20 -17.88 -10.84
N SER A 60 -0.15 -17.89 -12.13
CA SER A 60 -1.32 -17.17 -12.64
C SER A 60 -2.57 -17.99 -12.39
N ASN A 61 -3.49 -17.46 -11.58
CA ASN A 61 -4.63 -18.19 -11.06
C ASN A 61 -5.93 -17.75 -11.75
N SER A 62 -6.98 -18.57 -11.63
CA SER A 62 -8.27 -18.37 -12.29
C SER A 62 -9.47 -18.77 -11.43
N TYR A 63 -9.25 -19.00 -10.12
CA TYR A 63 -10.36 -19.22 -9.20
C TYR A 63 -11.21 -17.96 -9.06
N THR A 64 -12.50 -18.12 -8.77
CA THR A 64 -13.46 -17.00 -8.76
C THR A 64 -14.00 -16.66 -7.37
N GLY A 65 -13.84 -17.55 -6.39
CA GLY A 65 -14.28 -17.28 -5.03
C GLY A 65 -13.37 -16.25 -4.33
N ALA A 66 -13.87 -15.68 -3.23
CA ALA A 66 -13.13 -14.68 -2.45
C ALA A 66 -11.82 -15.23 -1.87
N THR A 67 -10.85 -14.35 -1.68
CA THR A 67 -9.60 -14.67 -0.98
C THR A 67 -9.66 -14.08 0.42
N ALA A 68 -9.50 -14.89 1.46
CA ALA A 68 -9.48 -14.43 2.85
C ALA A 68 -8.09 -14.63 3.48
N VAL A 69 -7.59 -13.61 4.17
CA VAL A 69 -6.32 -13.61 4.89
C VAL A 69 -6.59 -13.38 6.37
N ASN A 70 -6.81 -14.48 7.09
CA ASN A 70 -7.15 -14.44 8.51
C ASN A 70 -5.92 -14.21 9.39
N SER A 71 -4.77 -14.78 9.01
CA SER A 71 -3.52 -14.68 9.78
C SER A 71 -2.27 -14.95 8.93
N GLY A 72 -1.11 -14.53 9.45
CA GLY A 72 0.18 -14.68 8.77
C GLY A 72 0.24 -13.84 7.50
N THR A 73 1.02 -14.30 6.51
CA THR A 73 1.21 -13.56 5.25
C THR A 73 0.72 -14.38 4.05
N LEU A 74 -0.07 -13.76 3.18
CA LEU A 74 -0.30 -14.20 1.81
C LEU A 74 0.51 -13.31 0.87
N VAL A 75 1.37 -13.89 0.05
CA VAL A 75 2.12 -13.18 -0.99
C VAL A 75 1.45 -13.43 -2.35
N ALA A 76 0.96 -12.37 -2.97
CA ALA A 76 0.48 -12.36 -4.35
C ALA A 76 1.66 -12.00 -5.26
N GLY A 77 2.37 -13.04 -5.70
CA GLY A 77 3.71 -12.93 -6.28
C GLY A 77 3.77 -12.95 -7.82
N ALA A 78 2.62 -12.89 -8.49
CA ALA A 78 2.51 -12.96 -9.95
C ALA A 78 1.27 -12.20 -10.43
N THR A 79 1.24 -11.84 -11.71
CA THR A 79 0.02 -11.34 -12.37
C THR A 79 -1.10 -12.38 -12.29
N ASN A 80 -2.29 -11.92 -11.93
CA ASN A 80 -3.47 -12.72 -11.57
C ASN A 80 -3.21 -13.73 -10.44
N ALA A 81 -2.31 -13.44 -9.49
CA ALA A 81 -2.05 -14.32 -8.35
C ALA A 81 -3.31 -14.59 -7.50
N LEU A 82 -4.27 -13.67 -7.43
CA LEU A 82 -5.54 -13.89 -6.71
C LEU A 82 -6.72 -14.29 -7.61
N GLY A 83 -6.42 -14.66 -8.86
CA GLY A 83 -7.40 -15.06 -9.86
C GLY A 83 -8.48 -14.02 -10.12
N ASN A 84 -9.64 -14.47 -10.56
CA ASN A 84 -10.82 -13.63 -10.80
C ASN A 84 -11.66 -13.48 -9.52
N SER A 85 -11.00 -13.41 -8.35
CA SER A 85 -11.69 -13.30 -7.08
C SER A 85 -12.60 -12.07 -7.06
N THR A 86 -13.77 -12.22 -6.45
CA THR A 86 -14.75 -11.13 -6.32
C THR A 86 -14.44 -10.20 -5.15
N ALA A 87 -13.70 -10.71 -4.16
CA ALA A 87 -13.31 -9.97 -2.97
C ALA A 87 -11.99 -10.53 -2.39
N VAL A 88 -11.29 -9.65 -1.69
CA VAL A 88 -10.11 -9.94 -0.89
C VAL A 88 -10.36 -9.42 0.52
N ASP A 89 -10.54 -10.33 1.45
CA ASP A 89 -10.82 -10.06 2.85
C ASP A 89 -9.54 -10.18 3.68
N ILE A 90 -9.12 -9.10 4.35
CA ILE A 90 -7.88 -9.06 5.15
C ILE A 90 -8.24 -8.73 6.60
N TYR A 91 -8.59 -9.77 7.37
CA TYR A 91 -9.13 -9.60 8.73
C TYR A 91 -8.05 -9.43 9.81
N GLY A 92 -6.95 -10.18 9.72
CA GLY A 92 -5.89 -10.13 10.75
C GLY A 92 -4.50 -10.55 10.28
N GLY A 93 -4.38 -11.02 9.03
CA GLY A 93 -3.08 -11.26 8.41
C GLY A 93 -2.63 -10.09 7.53
N SER A 94 -1.59 -10.36 6.74
CA SER A 94 -1.06 -9.44 5.75
C SER A 94 -1.18 -10.04 4.35
N LEU A 95 -1.72 -9.27 3.42
CA LEU A 95 -1.54 -9.52 1.99
C LEU A 95 -0.35 -8.70 1.52
N LEU A 96 0.67 -9.33 0.94
CA LEU A 96 1.80 -8.68 0.29
C LEU A 96 1.67 -8.83 -1.23
N VAL A 97 1.48 -7.74 -1.94
CA VAL A 97 1.44 -7.68 -3.41
C VAL A 97 2.81 -7.31 -3.94
N THR A 98 3.35 -8.13 -4.85
CA THR A 98 4.70 -7.90 -5.41
C THR A 98 4.74 -7.96 -6.94
N ALA A 99 3.58 -7.90 -7.59
CA ALA A 99 3.45 -7.95 -9.05
C ALA A 99 2.28 -7.08 -9.52
N ASP A 100 2.37 -6.59 -10.75
CA ASP A 100 1.30 -5.86 -11.46
C ASP A 100 0.09 -6.77 -11.73
N ASN A 101 -1.10 -6.22 -11.52
CA ASN A 101 -2.40 -6.86 -11.67
C ASN A 101 -2.44 -8.21 -10.93
N ALA A 102 -1.89 -8.26 -9.72
CA ALA A 102 -1.90 -9.48 -8.92
C ALA A 102 -3.30 -9.76 -8.35
N ILE A 103 -4.04 -8.70 -8.08
CA ILE A 103 -5.45 -8.70 -7.68
C ILE A 103 -6.28 -8.33 -8.91
N ASN A 104 -7.45 -8.94 -9.05
CA ASN A 104 -8.41 -8.56 -10.09
C ASN A 104 -8.92 -7.12 -9.88
N ASP A 105 -8.87 -6.29 -10.90
CA ASP A 105 -9.32 -4.89 -10.89
C ASP A 105 -10.74 -4.68 -10.34
N ALA A 106 -11.60 -5.70 -10.44
CA ALA A 106 -12.97 -5.66 -9.93
C ALA A 106 -13.11 -6.15 -8.48
N ALA A 107 -12.07 -6.74 -7.88
CA ALA A 107 -12.15 -7.32 -6.55
C ALA A 107 -12.27 -6.24 -5.47
N ALA A 108 -13.29 -6.33 -4.62
CA ALA A 108 -13.37 -5.48 -3.44
C ALA A 108 -12.25 -5.83 -2.45
N ILE A 109 -11.63 -4.82 -1.84
CA ILE A 109 -10.67 -4.98 -0.74
C ILE A 109 -11.39 -4.68 0.57
N ASN A 110 -11.56 -5.69 1.42
CA ASN A 110 -12.21 -5.55 2.71
C ASN A 110 -11.16 -5.67 3.82
N LEU A 111 -10.85 -4.57 4.50
CA LEU A 111 -9.88 -4.55 5.59
C LEU A 111 -10.60 -4.63 6.94
N GLY A 112 -10.36 -5.72 7.67
CA GLY A 112 -11.01 -5.99 8.96
C GLY A 112 -10.06 -6.06 10.15
N GLY A 113 -8.89 -5.43 10.05
CA GLY A 113 -7.86 -5.48 11.08
C GLY A 113 -6.47 -5.85 10.56
N GLY A 114 -6.35 -6.22 9.28
CA GLY A 114 -5.10 -6.65 8.68
C GLY A 114 -4.34 -5.58 7.90
N VAL A 115 -3.34 -6.04 7.15
CA VAL A 115 -2.40 -5.19 6.41
C VAL A 115 -2.44 -5.52 4.91
N LEU A 116 -2.76 -4.53 4.08
CA LEU A 116 -2.46 -4.60 2.64
C LEU A 116 -1.09 -3.97 2.40
N ALA A 117 -0.10 -4.78 2.04
CA ALA A 117 1.26 -4.35 1.75
C ALA A 117 1.55 -4.45 0.25
N LEU A 118 2.30 -3.49 -0.28
CA LEU A 118 2.80 -3.49 -1.64
C LEU A 118 4.31 -3.28 -1.61
N SER A 119 5.03 -3.96 -2.51
CA SER A 119 6.48 -3.82 -2.65
C SER A 119 6.90 -4.11 -4.08
N GLY A 120 7.66 -3.20 -4.69
CA GLY A 120 8.09 -3.30 -6.09
C GLY A 120 7.63 -2.10 -6.92
N THR A 121 7.87 -2.16 -8.23
CA THR A 121 7.60 -1.06 -9.16
C THR A 121 6.50 -1.46 -10.15
N PHE A 122 5.25 -1.11 -9.84
CA PHE A 122 4.07 -1.43 -10.66
C PHE A 122 2.88 -0.58 -10.24
N ASP A 123 1.87 -0.49 -11.11
CA ASP A 123 0.56 0.01 -10.74
C ASP A 123 -0.34 -1.17 -10.36
N GLU A 124 -1.27 -0.96 -9.45
CA GLU A 124 -2.27 -1.96 -9.06
C GLU A 124 -3.63 -1.28 -9.02
N SER A 125 -4.60 -1.79 -9.77
CA SER A 125 -5.99 -1.36 -9.69
C SER A 125 -6.81 -2.42 -8.98
N VAL A 126 -7.70 -1.99 -8.11
CA VAL A 126 -8.62 -2.86 -7.36
C VAL A 126 -9.99 -2.22 -7.28
N GLY A 127 -10.98 -2.97 -6.80
CA GLY A 127 -12.34 -2.50 -6.64
C GLY A 127 -12.52 -1.59 -5.42
N LEU A 128 -13.69 -1.72 -4.77
CA LEU A 128 -14.08 -0.93 -3.62
C LEU A 128 -13.21 -1.24 -2.40
N LEU A 129 -12.73 -0.21 -1.68
CA LEU A 129 -12.14 -0.36 -0.35
C LEU A 129 -13.23 -0.28 0.73
N THR A 130 -13.34 -1.30 1.59
CA THR A 130 -14.17 -1.24 2.80
C THR A 130 -13.34 -1.50 4.05
N LEU A 131 -13.79 -0.96 5.18
CA LEU A 131 -13.11 -1.09 6.47
C LEU A 131 -14.11 -1.54 7.54
N SER A 132 -13.74 -2.54 8.34
CA SER A 132 -14.54 -2.96 9.51
C SER A 132 -13.77 -2.86 10.83
N SER A 133 -12.46 -2.62 10.77
CA SER A 133 -11.59 -2.37 11.93
C SER A 133 -10.39 -1.51 11.53
N ASN A 134 -9.60 -1.07 12.50
CA ASN A 134 -8.35 -0.35 12.26
C ASN A 134 -7.41 -1.20 11.40
N SER A 135 -7.00 -0.69 10.25
CA SER A 135 -6.21 -1.45 9.27
C SER A 135 -5.08 -0.61 8.70
N VAL A 136 -4.16 -1.27 8.00
CA VAL A 136 -2.96 -0.64 7.47
C VAL A 136 -2.84 -0.90 5.96
N ILE A 137 -2.52 0.13 5.20
CA ILE A 137 -1.85 -0.02 3.90
C ILE A 137 -0.38 0.28 4.10
N ASN A 138 0.50 -0.64 3.72
CA ASN A 138 1.94 -0.49 3.85
C ASN A 138 2.59 -0.37 2.47
N LEU A 139 3.25 0.75 2.20
CA LEU A 139 3.90 1.05 0.93
C LEU A 139 5.43 0.87 0.98
N ASP A 140 5.94 0.07 1.92
CA ASP A 140 7.38 -0.15 2.07
C ASP A 140 7.99 -0.74 0.80
N GLY A 141 8.92 -0.02 0.19
CA GLY A 141 9.55 -0.42 -1.08
C GLY A 141 8.61 -0.40 -2.29
N PHE A 142 7.41 0.17 -2.18
CA PHE A 142 6.49 0.34 -3.30
C PHE A 142 6.83 1.58 -4.14
N SER A 143 6.73 1.43 -5.45
CA SER A 143 6.90 2.48 -6.44
C SER A 143 5.92 2.28 -7.62
N GLY A 144 4.63 2.54 -7.41
CA GLY A 144 3.74 2.96 -8.49
C GLY A 144 2.43 3.52 -7.94
N VAL A 145 1.31 3.21 -8.58
CA VAL A 145 -0.02 3.70 -8.19
C VAL A 145 -0.90 2.55 -7.71
N LEU A 146 -1.33 2.59 -6.45
CA LEU A 146 -2.45 1.78 -5.97
C LEU A 146 -3.76 2.54 -6.17
N ARG A 147 -4.65 2.02 -7.02
CA ARG A 147 -5.93 2.64 -7.37
C ARG A 147 -7.09 1.80 -6.85
N PHE A 148 -7.94 2.41 -6.03
CA PHE A 148 -9.22 1.83 -5.66
C PHE A 148 -10.33 2.39 -6.54
N GLY A 149 -11.15 1.50 -7.09
CA GLY A 149 -12.34 1.81 -7.87
C GLY A 149 -13.32 2.67 -7.09
N GLY A 150 -13.31 2.57 -5.76
CA GLY A 150 -13.93 3.53 -4.87
C GLY A 150 -13.73 3.24 -3.39
N VAL A 151 -14.43 3.96 -2.51
CA VAL A 151 -14.46 3.69 -1.07
C VAL A 151 -15.89 3.41 -0.61
N GLY A 152 -16.08 2.28 0.08
CA GLY A 152 -17.35 1.82 0.61
C GLY A 152 -17.57 2.15 2.09
N SER A 153 -18.42 1.37 2.76
CA SER A 153 -18.75 1.59 4.17
C SER A 153 -17.55 1.33 5.10
N TRP A 154 -17.44 2.17 6.14
CA TRP A 154 -16.45 2.02 7.20
C TRP A 154 -17.17 1.71 8.51
N GLY A 155 -16.68 0.72 9.24
CA GLY A 155 -17.13 0.40 10.59
C GLY A 155 -16.95 1.61 11.51
N SER A 156 -17.82 1.73 12.52
CA SER A 156 -17.77 2.84 13.48
C SER A 156 -16.39 2.91 14.15
N GLY A 157 -15.67 4.01 13.93
CA GLY A 157 -14.35 4.25 14.53
C GLY A 157 -13.18 3.49 13.87
N ALA A 158 -13.39 2.82 12.74
CA ALA A 158 -12.30 2.20 11.98
C ALA A 158 -11.41 3.29 11.36
N ASN A 159 -10.10 3.18 11.59
CA ASN A 159 -9.09 4.08 11.03
C ASN A 159 -8.22 3.32 10.03
N LEU A 160 -7.80 4.01 8.98
CA LEU A 160 -6.84 3.49 8.02
C LEU A 160 -5.50 4.21 8.22
N ALA A 161 -4.46 3.46 8.54
CA ALA A 161 -3.11 3.99 8.50
C ALA A 161 -2.47 3.66 7.15
N ILE A 162 -1.82 4.65 6.54
CA ILE A 162 -1.01 4.45 5.34
C ILE A 162 0.45 4.68 5.74
N TRP A 163 1.22 3.61 5.76
CA TRP A 163 2.62 3.58 6.19
C TRP A 163 3.59 3.68 5.01
N ASN A 164 4.80 4.15 5.31
CA ASN A 164 5.87 4.34 4.33
C ASN A 164 5.47 5.21 3.14
N TRP A 165 4.62 6.20 3.40
CA TRP A 165 4.17 7.16 2.41
C TRP A 165 5.17 8.33 2.29
N SER A 166 5.62 8.64 1.07
CA SER A 166 6.65 9.66 0.77
C SER A 166 6.06 10.96 0.17
N GLY A 167 4.96 11.41 0.77
CA GLY A 167 3.86 12.18 0.22
C GLY A 167 3.60 13.70 0.41
N THR A 168 2.78 14.39 -0.41
CA THR A 168 1.79 15.43 0.01
C THR A 168 0.37 15.24 -0.54
N THR A 169 -0.66 15.75 0.15
CA THR A 169 -2.06 15.76 -0.31
C THR A 169 -2.34 16.87 -1.33
N LEU A 170 -2.93 16.58 -2.49
CA LEU A 170 -3.51 17.56 -3.43
C LEU A 170 -5.03 17.35 -3.61
N SER A 171 -5.75 18.43 -3.91
CA SER A 171 -7.18 18.41 -4.25
C SER A 171 -7.41 19.01 -5.63
N GLY A 172 -8.21 18.37 -6.50
CA GLY A 172 -8.62 18.95 -7.80
C GLY A 172 -8.21 18.16 -9.05
N THR A 173 -8.18 18.82 -10.21
CA THR A 173 -8.11 18.25 -11.59
C THR A 173 -6.73 17.72 -12.04
N GLN A 174 -5.77 17.53 -11.13
CA GLN A 174 -4.37 17.21 -11.47
C GLN A 174 -4.00 15.71 -11.34
N ILE A 175 -4.98 14.81 -11.51
CA ILE A 175 -4.90 13.37 -11.21
C ILE A 175 -3.95 12.56 -12.12
N ASN A 176 -3.49 13.12 -13.24
CA ASN A 176 -2.98 12.32 -14.35
C ASN A 176 -1.54 12.63 -14.80
N ASN A 177 -0.75 13.42 -14.06
CA ASN A 177 0.52 13.90 -14.61
C ASN A 177 1.65 14.13 -13.60
N TYR A 178 2.00 13.11 -12.80
CA TYR A 178 3.16 13.21 -11.91
C TYR A 178 4.08 11.99 -12.00
N ALA A 179 5.35 12.28 -12.30
CA ALA A 179 6.47 11.35 -12.36
C ALA A 179 7.02 10.96 -10.97
N ASN A 180 6.12 10.73 -10.00
CA ASN A 180 6.46 10.39 -8.62
C ASN A 180 6.13 8.93 -8.29
N PRO A 181 6.92 8.26 -7.44
CA PRO A 181 6.94 6.80 -7.45
C PRO A 181 5.81 6.16 -6.64
N SER A 182 5.19 6.76 -5.63
CA SER A 182 4.21 6.05 -4.77
C SER A 182 2.91 6.84 -4.56
N HIS A 183 1.81 6.38 -5.15
CA HIS A 183 0.49 7.02 -5.07
C HIS A 183 -0.60 6.05 -4.56
N VAL A 184 -1.52 6.56 -3.74
CA VAL A 184 -2.79 5.88 -3.43
C VAL A 184 -3.93 6.76 -3.94
N VAL A 185 -4.77 6.20 -4.82
CA VAL A 185 -5.85 6.92 -5.51
C VAL A 185 -7.18 6.26 -5.20
N PHE A 186 -8.21 7.07 -4.95
CA PHE A 186 -9.58 6.60 -4.80
C PHE A 186 -10.48 7.28 -5.86
N THR A 187 -11.05 6.52 -6.80
CA THR A 187 -11.68 7.08 -8.02
C THR A 187 -13.18 7.42 -7.91
N ASP A 188 -13.94 6.71 -7.07
CA ASP A 188 -15.36 6.96 -6.81
C ASP A 188 -15.64 6.98 -5.30
N GLN A 189 -16.28 8.03 -4.79
CA GLN A 189 -16.59 8.21 -3.36
C GLN A 189 -18.10 8.21 -3.10
N THR A 190 -18.92 7.85 -4.09
CA THR A 190 -20.37 7.80 -3.96
C THR A 190 -20.75 6.59 -3.08
N GLY A 191 -21.28 6.82 -1.88
CA GLY A 191 -21.71 5.76 -0.96
C GLY A 191 -21.07 5.76 0.42
N LEU A 192 -20.21 6.72 0.74
CA LEU A 192 -19.76 6.98 2.11
C LEU A 192 -20.98 7.28 3.01
N THR A 193 -21.34 6.32 3.86
CA THR A 193 -22.42 6.45 4.84
C THR A 193 -21.87 6.16 6.24
N GLY A 194 -22.09 7.07 7.20
CA GLY A 194 -21.62 6.92 8.59
C GLY A 194 -20.65 8.01 9.07
N ASN A 195 -20.29 7.96 10.36
CA ASN A 195 -19.27 8.81 10.98
C ASN A 195 -17.91 8.17 10.71
N LEU A 196 -17.18 8.69 9.72
CA LEU A 196 -15.94 8.10 9.24
C LEU A 196 -14.84 8.26 10.30
N GLY A 197 -14.02 7.22 10.48
CA GLY A 197 -12.77 7.35 11.22
C GLY A 197 -11.77 8.23 10.46
N LYS A 198 -10.49 8.05 10.71
CA LYS A 198 -9.42 8.88 10.13
C LYS A 198 -8.61 8.07 9.12
N ILE A 199 -8.15 8.72 8.03
CA ILE A 199 -6.95 8.26 7.33
C ILE A 199 -5.75 9.01 7.89
N SER A 200 -4.76 8.27 8.34
CA SER A 200 -3.51 8.81 8.86
C SER A 200 -2.37 8.38 7.94
N PHE A 201 -1.59 9.35 7.46
CA PHE A 201 -0.44 9.13 6.60
C PHE A 201 0.85 9.24 7.41
N PHE A 202 1.76 8.28 7.23
CA PHE A 202 3.02 8.19 7.98
C PHE A 202 4.22 7.99 7.05
N SER A 203 5.22 8.86 7.18
CA SER A 203 6.54 8.70 6.55
C SER A 203 7.44 7.81 7.43
N GLY A 204 7.28 6.47 7.36
CA GLY A 204 8.12 5.51 8.09
C GLY A 204 7.43 4.19 8.44
N SER A 205 8.23 3.19 8.83
CA SER A 205 7.79 1.82 9.12
C SER A 205 7.56 1.60 10.63
N GLY A 206 6.32 1.24 11.01
CA GLY A 206 6.03 0.65 12.32
C GLY A 206 5.59 1.58 13.45
N THR A 207 5.08 0.94 14.52
CA THR A 207 4.48 1.56 15.70
C THR A 207 5.53 2.21 16.58
N GLY A 208 5.59 3.54 16.54
CA GLY A 208 6.54 4.34 17.30
C GLY A 208 6.98 5.51 16.43
N PHE A 209 6.42 6.68 16.68
CA PHE A 209 6.57 7.87 15.85
C PHE A 209 8.04 8.22 15.58
N ILE A 210 8.47 8.11 14.32
CA ILE A 210 9.70 8.71 13.80
C ILE A 210 9.43 9.34 12.41
N GLY A 211 8.47 10.26 12.31
CA GLY A 211 8.13 10.90 11.02
C GLY A 211 7.07 12.00 11.12
N ASN A 212 6.84 12.72 10.01
CA ASN A 212 5.73 13.67 9.90
C ASN A 212 4.42 12.89 9.64
N ALA A 213 3.34 13.29 10.31
CA ALA A 213 2.02 12.71 10.11
C ALA A 213 1.01 13.79 9.73
N PHE A 214 0.14 13.50 8.77
CA PHE A 214 -1.04 14.30 8.46
C PHE A 214 -2.28 13.42 8.60
N GLU A 215 -3.31 13.97 9.24
CA GLU A 215 -4.60 13.33 9.39
C GLU A 215 -5.61 13.98 8.46
N GLN A 216 -6.27 13.17 7.63
CA GLN A 216 -7.42 13.61 6.87
C GLN A 216 -8.70 13.10 7.55
N SER A 217 -9.50 14.05 8.04
CA SER A 217 -10.84 13.78 8.58
C SER A 217 -11.89 13.98 7.49
N PHE A 218 -12.88 13.10 7.42
CA PHE A 218 -13.93 13.10 6.38
C PHE A 218 -15.28 13.50 6.99
N SER A 219 -16.15 14.14 6.20
CA SER A 219 -17.54 14.40 6.59
C SER A 219 -18.51 13.51 5.80
N GLN A 220 -19.76 13.43 6.28
CA GLN A 220 -20.85 12.61 5.73
C GLN A 220 -21.21 12.91 4.26
N SER A 221 -20.70 14.00 3.70
CA SER A 221 -20.91 14.42 2.30
C SER A 221 -19.77 14.03 1.35
N GLY A 222 -18.79 13.23 1.82
CA GLY A 222 -17.60 12.88 1.05
C GLY A 222 -16.67 14.08 0.80
N PHE A 223 -15.62 13.89 0.01
CA PHE A 223 -14.88 15.00 -0.56
C PHE A 223 -15.72 15.65 -1.66
N ALA A 224 -15.81 16.98 -1.67
CA ALA A 224 -16.50 17.70 -2.74
C ALA A 224 -15.83 17.51 -4.13
N THR A 225 -14.59 17.01 -4.18
CA THR A 225 -13.80 16.69 -5.38
C THR A 225 -12.80 15.57 -5.09
N SER A 226 -12.30 14.91 -6.13
CA SER A 226 -11.17 13.97 -6.07
C SER A 226 -10.06 14.47 -5.16
N THR A 227 -9.76 13.70 -4.11
CA THR A 227 -8.61 13.94 -3.24
C THR A 227 -7.53 12.93 -3.61
N GLU A 228 -6.41 13.46 -4.07
CA GLU A 228 -5.25 12.70 -4.50
C GLU A 228 -4.14 12.94 -3.49
N ILE A 229 -3.40 11.89 -3.14
CA ILE A 229 -2.41 11.96 -2.08
C ILE A 229 -1.08 11.54 -2.71
N ILE A 230 -0.40 12.54 -3.25
CA ILE A 230 0.80 12.48 -4.09
C ILE A 230 2.04 12.28 -3.22
N ALA A 231 3.16 11.82 -3.75
CA ALA A 231 4.48 11.92 -3.12
C ALA A 231 5.08 13.31 -3.33
N VAL A 232 5.65 13.98 -2.33
CA VAL A 232 6.55 15.12 -2.62
C VAL A 232 7.96 14.58 -2.61
N PRO A 233 8.70 14.75 -3.72
CA PRO A 233 10.12 14.45 -3.67
C PRO A 233 10.71 15.33 -2.57
N GLU A 234 11.43 14.72 -1.62
CA GLU A 234 12.32 15.47 -0.73
C GLU A 234 13.02 16.55 -1.57
N PRO A 235 13.00 17.84 -1.18
CA PRO A 235 13.52 18.91 -2.00
C PRO A 235 15.04 18.80 -2.08
N GLU A 236 15.54 17.94 -2.96
CA GLU A 236 16.95 17.67 -3.21
C GLU A 236 17.70 18.86 -3.86
N THR A 237 17.13 20.07 -3.95
CA THR A 237 17.84 21.15 -4.68
C THR A 237 17.63 22.60 -4.22
N TYR A 238 16.70 22.91 -3.32
CA TYR A 238 16.52 24.30 -2.86
C TYR A 238 17.37 24.66 -1.64
N ALA A 239 17.64 23.70 -0.74
CA ALA A 239 18.47 23.96 0.43
C ALA A 239 19.94 24.23 0.06
N VAL A 240 20.49 23.48 -0.90
CA VAL A 240 21.89 23.65 -1.33
C VAL A 240 22.11 24.98 -2.04
N ALA A 241 21.19 25.40 -2.92
CA ALA A 241 21.31 26.67 -3.64
C ALA A 241 21.18 27.89 -2.71
N VAL A 242 20.25 27.87 -1.77
CA VAL A 242 20.03 28.97 -0.81
C VAL A 242 21.19 29.05 0.20
N ILE A 243 21.74 27.92 0.66
CA ILE A 243 22.90 27.90 1.55
C ILE A 243 24.18 28.37 0.82
N LEU A 244 24.37 28.01 -0.45
CA LEU A 244 25.49 28.50 -1.28
C LEU A 244 25.39 30.02 -1.54
N LEU A 245 24.20 30.52 -1.88
CA LEU A 245 23.95 31.95 -2.11
C LEU A 245 24.14 32.79 -0.82
N LEU A 246 23.65 32.31 0.32
CA LEU A 246 23.86 32.96 1.62
C LEU A 246 25.33 32.89 2.06
N GLY A 247 26.00 31.76 1.85
CA GLY A 247 27.43 31.58 2.15
C GLY A 247 28.33 32.51 1.33
N LEU A 248 28.07 32.66 0.04
CA LEU A 248 28.78 33.59 -0.85
C LEU A 248 28.54 35.05 -0.46
N GLY A 249 27.29 35.41 -0.11
CA GLY A 249 26.94 36.76 0.36
C GLY A 249 27.69 37.17 1.64
N ILE A 250 27.77 36.25 2.63
CA ILE A 250 28.49 36.49 3.89
C ILE A 250 30.00 36.63 3.66
N HIS A 251 30.58 35.83 2.76
CA HIS A 251 32.01 35.92 2.44
C HIS A 251 32.37 37.22 1.71
N ALA A 252 31.55 37.65 0.76
CA ALA A 252 31.72 38.92 0.03
C ALA A 252 31.62 40.13 0.98
N TYR A 253 30.64 40.13 1.90
CA TYR A 253 30.48 41.19 2.89
C TYR A 253 31.69 41.30 3.84
N ARG A 254 32.18 40.17 4.37
CA ARG A 254 33.38 40.16 5.24
C ARG A 254 34.63 40.66 4.52
N THR A 255 34.77 40.31 3.24
CA THR A 255 35.92 40.74 2.43
C THR A 255 35.86 42.23 2.12
N HIS A 256 34.68 42.76 1.77
CA HIS A 256 34.49 44.20 1.56
C HIS A 256 34.79 45.00 2.83
N ARG A 257 34.24 44.57 3.97
CA ARG A 257 34.43 45.23 5.27
C ARG A 257 35.90 45.31 5.68
N ARG A 258 36.67 44.22 5.54
CA ARG A 258 38.11 44.22 5.84
C ARG A 258 38.90 45.18 4.96
N ARG A 259 38.54 45.31 3.67
CA ARG A 259 39.19 46.26 2.75
C ARG A 259 38.89 47.72 3.13
N THR A 260 37.67 48.01 3.58
CA THR A 260 37.34 49.35 4.10
C THR A 260 38.06 49.66 5.40
N GLU A 261 38.15 48.71 6.33
CA GLU A 261 38.88 48.88 7.60
C GLU A 261 40.40 49.06 7.35
N GLN A 262 40.99 48.31 6.41
CA GLN A 262 42.40 48.47 6.02
C GLN A 262 42.71 49.82 5.37
N LYS A 263 41.79 50.34 4.52
CA LYS A 263 41.95 51.67 3.90
C LYS A 263 41.83 52.80 4.93
N GLN A 264 41.04 52.61 5.98
CA GLN A 264 40.92 53.57 7.08
C GLN A 264 42.12 53.54 8.03
N ALA A 265 42.79 52.38 8.17
CA ALA A 265 44.00 52.25 8.99
C ALA A 265 45.29 52.74 8.31
N GLN A 266 45.23 53.07 7.00
CA GLN A 266 46.37 53.54 6.20
C GLN A 266 46.36 55.06 5.93
N ASN A 267 45.33 55.77 6.42
CA ASN A 267 45.22 57.24 6.39
C ASN A 267 45.34 57.79 7.81
#